data_AF-A0A662IQ01-F1
#
_entry.id   AF-A0A662IQ01-F1
#
_cell.length_a   1.000
_cell.length_b   1.000
_cell.length_c   1.000
_cell.angle_alpha   90.00
_cell.angle_beta   90.00
_cell.angle_gamma   90.00
#
_symmetry.space_group_name_H-M   'P 1'
#
loop_
_entity.id
_entity.type
_entity.pdbx_description
1 polymer ?
#
loop_
_entity_poly.entity_id
_entity_poly.type
_entity_poly.pdbx_seq_one_letter_code
_entity_poly.pdbx_strand_id
1 'polypeptide(L)'
;MSWYIRPEEIIAEIRKIYPTEKVIGPPERPIAPRVTFANEYLYGVLIYIYGEGVKGQYLRHGYFDRDGKRYWAIEYGWVSLYGRTADGKVLPLVMLGVPTRFVFEYKPRDFVGFKLEEVPLGYMECLERQMINVDRVMRGEDPVLIIDKYDLLRGNGAPVPSESIDRIIEQQTLIETLQRALWEYEKAINDYKTNIAMLEARNAKLQELIRSYEERLIKLATEVTGIQQELIRLREEILVRAAEAESLEETRRRLRDLIDELSEMVGDVAGWASELKRAVEVKRREVESK
;
A
#
# COMPACT_ATOMS: atom_id res chain seq x y z
N MET A 1 -27.11 -16.03 -29.16
CA MET A 1 -26.50 -17.36 -28.97
C MET A 1 -25.09 -17.30 -29.51
N SER A 2 -24.11 -17.15 -28.62
CA SER A 2 -22.70 -17.00 -28.98
C SER A 2 -22.10 -18.40 -29.19
N TRP A 3 -21.73 -18.73 -30.43
CA TRP A 3 -21.06 -19.97 -30.80
C TRP A 3 -19.55 -19.86 -30.54
N TYR A 4 -19.15 -19.78 -29.27
CA TYR A 4 -17.75 -19.91 -28.89
C TYR A 4 -17.58 -21.27 -28.24
N ILE A 5 -17.09 -22.24 -29.03
CA ILE A 5 -16.57 -23.50 -28.50
C ILE A 5 -15.36 -23.11 -27.65
N ARG A 6 -15.44 -23.38 -26.35
CA ARG A 6 -14.35 -23.04 -25.45
C ARG A 6 -13.18 -23.97 -25.73
N PRO A 7 -11.92 -23.51 -25.62
CA PRO A 7 -10.74 -24.37 -25.75
C PRO A 7 -10.84 -25.62 -24.86
N GLU A 8 -11.46 -25.51 -23.69
CA GLU A 8 -11.70 -26.65 -22.79
C GLU A 8 -12.60 -27.73 -23.41
N GLU A 9 -13.61 -27.36 -24.20
CA GLU A 9 -14.54 -28.28 -24.87
C GLU A 9 -13.85 -29.01 -26.03
N ILE A 10 -12.95 -28.33 -26.75
CA ILE A 10 -12.11 -28.96 -27.79
C ILE A 10 -11.18 -29.99 -27.14
N ILE A 11 -10.52 -29.63 -26.04
CA ILE A 11 -9.61 -30.52 -25.30
C ILE A 11 -10.38 -31.72 -24.72
N ALA A 12 -11.59 -31.51 -24.22
CA ALA A 12 -12.44 -32.58 -23.70
C ALA A 12 -12.86 -33.57 -24.80
N GLU A 13 -13.18 -33.07 -25.99
CA GLU A 13 -13.57 -33.93 -27.12
C GLU A 13 -12.37 -34.69 -27.70
N ILE A 14 -11.19 -34.07 -27.74
CA ILE A 14 -9.93 -34.75 -28.08
C ILE A 14 -9.61 -35.84 -27.04
N ARG A 15 -9.79 -35.60 -25.74
CA ARG A 15 -9.59 -36.59 -24.67
C ARG A 15 -10.59 -37.76 -24.71
N LYS A 16 -11.80 -37.54 -25.23
CA LYS A 16 -12.74 -38.65 -25.48
C LYS A 16 -12.27 -39.56 -26.62
N ILE A 17 -11.63 -38.98 -27.64
CA ILE A 17 -11.14 -39.71 -28.82
C ILE A 17 -9.82 -40.41 -28.50
N TYR A 18 -8.96 -39.79 -27.70
CA TYR A 18 -7.66 -40.31 -27.30
C TYR A 18 -7.65 -40.56 -25.78
N PRO A 19 -7.80 -41.81 -25.33
CA PRO A 19 -7.85 -42.12 -23.91
C PRO A 19 -6.50 -41.79 -23.25
N THR A 20 -6.46 -40.70 -22.49
CA THR A 20 -5.35 -40.33 -21.60
C THR A 20 -5.45 -41.00 -20.23
N GLU A 21 -6.25 -42.06 -20.11
CA GLU A 21 -6.35 -42.85 -18.88
C GLU A 21 -4.98 -43.44 -18.56
N LYS A 22 -4.37 -42.99 -17.46
CA LYS A 22 -3.25 -43.69 -16.83
C LYS A 22 -3.73 -45.11 -16.53
N VAL A 23 -3.24 -46.08 -17.27
CA VAL A 23 -3.56 -47.49 -17.07
C VAL A 23 -2.93 -47.92 -15.75
N ILE A 24 -3.74 -47.89 -14.68
CA ILE A 24 -3.42 -48.47 -13.37
C ILE A 24 -4.05 -49.87 -13.36
N GLY A 25 -3.36 -50.83 -13.97
CA GLY A 25 -3.83 -52.22 -14.07
C GLY A 25 -3.06 -53.00 -15.15
N PRO A 26 -3.15 -54.34 -15.17
CA PRO A 26 -2.48 -55.13 -16.18
C PRO A 26 -3.00 -54.78 -17.60
N PRO A 27 -2.12 -54.74 -18.61
CA PRO A 27 -0.68 -55.02 -18.53
C PRO A 27 0.13 -53.88 -17.87
N GLU A 28 1.08 -54.26 -17.01
CA GLU A 28 2.00 -53.30 -16.37
C GLU A 28 2.69 -52.42 -17.41
N ARG A 29 2.82 -51.13 -17.11
CA ARG A 29 3.54 -50.18 -17.97
C ARG A 29 4.94 -50.73 -18.24
N PRO A 30 5.38 -50.83 -19.51
CA PRO A 30 6.74 -51.22 -19.80
C PRO A 30 7.69 -50.20 -19.17
N ILE A 31 8.54 -50.67 -18.26
CA ILE A 31 9.56 -49.85 -17.61
C ILE A 31 10.62 -49.53 -18.65
N ALA A 32 10.94 -48.25 -18.85
CA ALA A 32 12.10 -47.84 -19.64
C ALA A 32 13.36 -48.40 -18.94
N PRO A 33 14.05 -49.41 -19.52
CA PRO A 33 15.17 -50.02 -18.85
C PRO A 33 16.35 -49.03 -18.87
N ARG A 34 17.12 -49.00 -17.79
CA ARG A 34 18.42 -48.30 -17.72
C ARG A 34 18.38 -46.76 -17.77
N VAL A 35 17.21 -46.14 -17.66
CA VAL A 35 17.05 -44.68 -17.48
C VAL A 35 16.51 -44.38 -16.08
N THR A 36 16.99 -43.30 -15.46
CA THR A 36 16.45 -42.86 -14.16
C THR A 36 15.04 -42.30 -14.33
N PHE A 37 14.19 -42.42 -13.31
CA PHE A 37 12.81 -41.93 -13.36
C PHE A 37 12.70 -40.44 -13.75
N ALA A 38 13.69 -39.62 -13.38
CA ALA A 38 13.77 -38.21 -13.75
C ALA A 38 13.94 -37.94 -15.26
N ASN A 39 14.47 -38.91 -16.01
CA ASN A 39 14.81 -38.77 -17.43
C ASN A 39 13.95 -39.68 -18.33
N GLU A 40 12.87 -40.28 -17.79
CA GLU A 40 12.03 -41.22 -18.54
C GLU A 40 11.46 -40.60 -19.83
N TYR A 41 11.17 -39.30 -19.83
CA TYR A 41 10.68 -38.57 -21.00
C TYR A 41 11.69 -38.44 -22.15
N LEU A 42 13.00 -38.63 -21.88
CA LEU A 42 14.01 -38.64 -22.93
C LEU A 42 14.06 -40.00 -23.64
N TYR A 43 13.62 -41.08 -22.98
CA TYR A 43 13.72 -42.42 -23.54
C TYR A 43 12.90 -42.58 -24.82
N GLY A 44 13.56 -43.02 -25.89
CA GLY A 44 12.94 -43.20 -27.21
C GLY A 44 12.73 -41.91 -28.00
N VAL A 45 13.15 -40.74 -27.49
CA VAL A 45 13.07 -39.46 -28.21
C VAL A 45 14.06 -39.45 -29.37
N LEU A 46 13.64 -39.00 -30.54
CA LEU A 46 14.52 -38.84 -31.70
C LEU A 46 15.57 -37.76 -31.45
N ILE A 47 16.84 -38.09 -31.71
CA ILE A 47 17.97 -37.18 -31.62
C ILE A 47 18.28 -36.65 -33.02
N TYR A 48 18.19 -35.34 -33.15
CA TYR A 48 18.62 -34.61 -34.33
C TYR A 48 19.85 -33.77 -33.99
N ILE A 49 20.96 -34.05 -34.67
CA ILE A 49 22.18 -33.23 -34.54
C ILE A 49 22.20 -32.22 -35.68
N TYR A 50 22.25 -30.93 -35.33
CA TYR A 50 22.35 -29.87 -36.31
C TYR A 50 23.64 -30.02 -37.13
N GLY A 51 23.52 -30.09 -38.46
CA GLY A 51 24.62 -30.33 -39.38
C GLY A 51 24.92 -31.81 -39.69
N GLU A 52 24.49 -32.76 -38.85
CA GLU A 52 24.67 -34.20 -39.12
C GLU A 52 23.37 -34.96 -39.43
N GLY A 53 22.21 -34.38 -39.10
CA GLY A 53 20.89 -35.00 -39.31
C GLY A 53 20.41 -35.88 -38.16
N VAL A 54 19.41 -36.72 -38.44
CA VAL A 54 18.83 -37.66 -37.47
C VAL A 54 19.82 -38.79 -37.17
N LYS A 55 20.14 -39.01 -35.89
CA LYS A 55 21.10 -40.05 -35.47
C LYS A 55 20.45 -41.33 -35.01
N GLY A 56 19.29 -41.23 -34.39
CA GLY A 56 18.61 -42.35 -33.74
C GLY A 56 17.75 -41.82 -32.62
N GLN A 57 17.42 -42.69 -31.68
CA GLN A 57 16.64 -42.37 -30.50
C GLN A 57 17.51 -42.44 -29.26
N TYR A 58 17.19 -41.59 -28.29
CA TYR A 58 17.85 -41.55 -27.01
C TYR A 58 17.55 -42.83 -26.21
N LEU A 59 18.60 -43.51 -25.76
CA LEU A 59 18.48 -44.70 -24.90
C LEU A 59 18.82 -44.35 -23.45
N ARG A 60 20.01 -43.81 -23.21
CA ARG A 60 20.48 -43.42 -21.86
C ARG A 60 21.64 -42.45 -21.99
N HIS A 61 22.08 -41.90 -20.87
CA HIS A 61 23.32 -41.13 -20.81
C HIS A 61 24.12 -41.40 -19.55
N GLY A 62 25.43 -41.14 -19.65
CA GLY A 62 26.32 -40.96 -18.52
C GLY A 62 26.79 -39.50 -18.42
N TYR A 63 27.29 -39.13 -17.26
CA TYR A 63 27.96 -37.85 -17.06
C TYR A 63 29.45 -38.09 -16.91
N PHE A 64 30.25 -37.24 -17.55
CA PHE A 64 31.69 -37.18 -17.30
C PHE A 64 32.15 -35.73 -17.34
N ASP A 65 33.16 -35.41 -16.55
CA ASP A 65 33.72 -34.08 -16.48
C ASP A 65 34.99 -34.00 -17.34
N ARG A 66 35.05 -32.99 -18.20
CA ARG A 66 36.21 -32.69 -19.04
C ARG A 66 36.42 -31.18 -19.06
N ASP A 67 37.64 -30.73 -18.77
CA ASP A 67 38.02 -29.32 -18.73
C ASP A 67 37.10 -28.45 -17.84
N GLY A 68 36.70 -28.99 -16.69
CA GLY A 68 35.82 -28.29 -15.72
C GLY A 68 34.37 -28.12 -16.17
N LYS A 69 33.96 -28.77 -17.26
CA LYS A 69 32.59 -28.76 -17.79
C LYS A 69 32.02 -30.17 -17.77
N ARG A 70 30.73 -30.25 -17.42
CA ARG A 70 29.96 -31.50 -17.39
C ARG A 70 29.47 -31.85 -18.80
N TYR A 71 29.92 -32.98 -19.32
CA TYR A 71 29.49 -33.53 -20.60
C TYR A 71 28.45 -34.64 -20.39
N TRP A 72 27.54 -34.74 -21.33
CA TRP A 72 26.58 -35.82 -21.47
C TRP A 72 27.12 -36.80 -22.51
N ALA A 73 27.41 -38.03 -22.08
CA ALA A 73 27.67 -39.16 -22.97
C ALA A 73 26.35 -39.88 -23.24
N ILE A 74 25.66 -39.52 -24.32
CA ILE A 74 24.37 -40.08 -24.70
C ILE A 74 24.59 -41.33 -25.56
N GLU A 75 24.04 -42.45 -25.14
CA GLU A 75 23.89 -43.63 -25.98
C GLU A 75 22.60 -43.52 -26.79
N TYR A 76 22.72 -43.70 -28.09
CA TYR A 76 21.60 -43.64 -29.01
C TYR A 76 21.45 -44.94 -29.80
N GLY A 77 20.23 -45.24 -30.20
CA GLY A 77 19.90 -46.43 -30.95
C GLY A 77 18.46 -46.43 -31.45
N TRP A 78 17.95 -47.59 -31.81
CA TRP A 78 16.55 -47.75 -32.20
C TRP A 78 15.78 -48.43 -31.08
N VAL A 79 14.61 -47.88 -30.76
CA VAL A 79 13.67 -48.42 -29.79
C VAL A 79 12.40 -48.82 -30.53
N SER A 80 12.03 -50.09 -30.41
CA SER A 80 10.78 -50.62 -30.92
C SER A 80 10.00 -51.30 -29.80
N LEU A 81 8.73 -50.95 -29.65
CA LEU A 81 7.82 -51.53 -28.68
C LEU A 81 6.82 -52.43 -29.40
N TYR A 82 6.75 -53.69 -28.98
CA TYR A 82 5.78 -54.66 -29.48
C TYR A 82 4.80 -55.07 -28.39
N GLY A 83 3.52 -55.15 -28.73
CA GLY A 83 2.47 -55.71 -27.87
C GLY A 83 2.19 -57.15 -28.24
N ARG A 84 2.09 -58.03 -27.23
CA ARG A 84 1.63 -59.41 -27.40
C ARG A 84 0.17 -59.51 -27.00
N THR A 85 -0.68 -59.85 -27.96
CA THR A 85 -2.13 -60.05 -27.73
C THR A 85 -2.43 -61.39 -27.08
N ALA A 86 -3.63 -61.54 -26.51
CA ALA A 86 -4.11 -62.81 -25.94
C ALA A 86 -4.11 -63.96 -26.96
N ASP A 87 -4.35 -63.63 -28.23
CA ASP A 87 -4.35 -64.58 -29.36
C ASP A 87 -2.94 -64.96 -29.84
N GLY A 88 -1.88 -64.47 -29.16
CA GLY A 88 -0.49 -64.78 -29.49
C GLY A 88 0.12 -63.96 -30.61
N LYS A 89 -0.60 -63.00 -31.22
CA LYS A 89 -0.05 -62.09 -32.23
C LYS A 89 0.87 -61.05 -31.58
N VAL A 90 2.01 -60.78 -32.22
CA VAL A 90 2.96 -59.72 -31.84
C VAL A 90 2.75 -58.54 -32.78
N LEU A 91 2.29 -57.41 -32.24
CA LEU A 91 1.98 -56.21 -32.99
C LEU A 91 3.01 -55.11 -32.69
N PRO A 92 3.58 -54.44 -33.69
CA PRO A 92 4.48 -53.31 -33.47
C PRO A 92 3.66 -52.10 -33.01
N LEU A 93 3.80 -51.66 -31.78
CA LEU A 93 3.06 -50.53 -31.21
C LEU A 93 3.78 -49.21 -31.45
N VAL A 94 5.09 -49.16 -31.19
CA VAL A 94 5.91 -47.97 -31.45
C VAL A 94 7.12 -48.42 -32.24
N MET A 95 7.33 -47.82 -33.41
CA MET A 95 8.49 -48.11 -34.25
C MET A 95 9.25 -46.81 -34.49
N LEU A 96 10.54 -46.79 -34.17
CA LEU A 96 11.40 -45.62 -34.34
C LEU A 96 10.86 -44.36 -33.64
N GLY A 97 10.14 -44.54 -32.52
CA GLY A 97 9.58 -43.46 -31.72
C GLY A 97 8.24 -42.94 -32.21
N VAL A 98 7.70 -43.52 -33.28
CA VAL A 98 6.40 -43.17 -33.83
C VAL A 98 5.38 -44.24 -33.47
N PRO A 99 4.23 -43.88 -32.88
CA PRO A 99 3.15 -44.83 -32.63
C PRO A 99 2.59 -45.33 -33.98
N THR A 100 2.43 -46.64 -34.10
CA THR A 100 1.80 -47.24 -35.27
C THR A 100 0.28 -47.15 -35.16
N ARG A 101 -0.42 -47.48 -36.25
CA ARG A 101 -1.89 -47.57 -36.28
C ARG A 101 -2.45 -48.53 -35.21
N PHE A 102 -1.70 -49.55 -34.82
CA PHE A 102 -2.14 -50.56 -33.86
C PHE A 102 -2.33 -50.00 -32.43
N VAL A 103 -1.68 -48.89 -32.09
CA VAL A 103 -1.89 -48.19 -30.80
C VAL A 103 -3.30 -47.61 -30.71
N PHE A 104 -3.89 -47.23 -31.84
CA PHE A 104 -5.23 -46.64 -31.89
C PHE A 104 -6.32 -47.68 -32.10
N GLU A 105 -5.99 -48.82 -32.71
CA GLU A 105 -6.96 -49.90 -33.00
C GLU A 105 -7.19 -50.84 -31.82
N TYR A 106 -6.16 -51.12 -31.04
CA TYR A 106 -6.22 -52.07 -29.92
C TYR A 106 -6.23 -51.33 -28.59
N LYS A 107 -7.07 -51.79 -27.66
CA LYS A 107 -7.11 -51.23 -26.32
C LYS A 107 -5.99 -51.85 -25.47
N PRO A 108 -5.47 -51.14 -24.46
CA PRO A 108 -4.44 -51.68 -23.56
C PRO A 108 -4.78 -53.05 -22.95
N ARG A 109 -6.08 -53.33 -22.72
CA ARG A 109 -6.57 -54.60 -22.15
C ARG A 109 -6.44 -55.80 -23.10
N ASP A 110 -6.25 -55.56 -24.39
CA ASP A 110 -6.15 -56.62 -25.41
C ASP A 110 -4.74 -57.24 -25.44
N PHE A 111 -3.80 -56.65 -24.68
CA PHE A 111 -2.41 -57.08 -24.57
C PHE A 111 -2.14 -57.82 -23.26
N VAL A 112 -1.46 -58.96 -23.37
CA VAL A 112 -1.01 -59.78 -22.23
C VAL A 112 0.39 -59.36 -21.76
N GLY A 113 1.15 -58.68 -22.61
CA GLY A 113 2.45 -58.14 -22.25
C GLY A 113 3.09 -57.36 -23.38
N PHE A 114 4.17 -56.65 -23.06
CA PHE A 114 4.94 -55.86 -24.00
C PHE A 114 6.37 -56.39 -24.10
N LYS A 115 6.92 -56.34 -25.31
CA LYS A 115 8.32 -56.65 -25.59
C LYS A 115 8.97 -55.39 -26.14
N LEU A 116 10.00 -54.93 -25.46
CA LEU A 116 10.84 -53.81 -25.87
C LEU A 116 12.08 -54.34 -26.57
N GLU A 117 12.39 -53.80 -27.74
CA GLU A 117 13.59 -54.11 -28.50
C GLU A 117 14.44 -52.85 -28.63
N GLU A 118 15.67 -52.94 -28.13
CA GLU A 118 16.67 -51.87 -28.19
C GLU A 118 17.83 -52.33 -29.06
N VAL A 119 18.12 -51.56 -30.12
CA VAL A 119 19.29 -51.77 -30.97
C VAL A 119 20.23 -50.58 -30.78
N PRO A 120 21.25 -50.67 -29.91
CA PRO A 120 22.20 -49.57 -29.71
C PRO A 120 23.04 -49.38 -30.97
N LEU A 121 23.21 -48.13 -31.39
CA LEU A 121 23.99 -47.78 -32.59
C LEU A 121 25.34 -47.17 -32.22
N GLY A 122 25.39 -46.39 -31.15
CA GLY A 122 26.62 -45.75 -30.71
C GLY A 122 26.44 -44.75 -29.60
N TYR A 123 27.51 -44.00 -29.34
CA TYR A 123 27.57 -42.97 -28.32
C TYR A 123 27.85 -41.61 -28.96
N MET A 124 27.32 -40.56 -28.35
CA MET A 124 27.63 -39.18 -28.68
C MET A 124 27.90 -38.38 -27.41
N GLU A 125 28.79 -37.42 -27.53
CA GLU A 125 29.15 -36.52 -26.44
C GLU A 125 28.68 -35.11 -26.80
N CYS A 126 27.99 -34.46 -25.88
CA CYS A 126 27.60 -33.06 -26.00
C CYS A 126 27.57 -32.38 -24.63
N LEU A 127 27.73 -31.05 -24.63
CA LEU A 127 27.47 -30.25 -23.43
C LEU A 127 25.97 -30.07 -23.24
N GLU A 128 25.54 -29.88 -22.00
CA GLU A 128 24.13 -29.59 -21.71
C GLU A 128 23.64 -28.33 -22.42
N ARG A 129 24.49 -27.30 -22.46
CA ARG A 129 24.24 -26.05 -23.22
C ARG A 129 24.09 -26.24 -24.74
N GLN A 130 24.46 -27.40 -25.29
CA GLN A 130 24.34 -27.69 -26.72
C GLN A 130 23.01 -28.35 -27.06
N MET A 131 22.30 -28.85 -26.05
CA MET A 131 20.94 -29.33 -26.22
C MET A 131 20.00 -28.13 -26.22
N ILE A 132 19.34 -27.89 -27.35
CA ILE A 132 18.59 -26.65 -27.58
C ILE A 132 17.28 -26.64 -26.82
N ASN A 133 16.56 -27.76 -26.83
CA ASN A 133 15.21 -27.88 -26.30
C ASN A 133 15.07 -28.95 -25.22
N VAL A 134 16.16 -29.28 -24.51
CA VAL A 134 16.18 -30.34 -23.49
C VAL A 134 15.05 -30.17 -22.46
N ASP A 135 14.81 -28.97 -21.95
CA ASP A 135 13.76 -28.70 -20.97
C ASP A 135 12.35 -28.96 -21.51
N ARG A 136 12.12 -28.67 -22.79
CA ARG A 136 10.82 -28.88 -23.45
C ARG A 136 10.59 -30.35 -23.75
N VAL A 137 11.64 -31.08 -24.14
CA VAL A 137 11.59 -32.53 -24.31
C VAL A 137 11.35 -33.23 -22.97
N MET A 138 12.03 -32.81 -21.90
CA MET A 138 11.83 -33.37 -20.56
C MET A 138 10.42 -33.10 -20.00
N ARG A 139 9.75 -32.03 -20.46
CA ARG A 139 8.33 -31.77 -20.19
C ARG A 139 7.37 -32.51 -21.12
N GLY A 140 7.88 -33.24 -22.11
CA GLY A 140 7.09 -33.96 -23.13
C GLY A 140 6.39 -33.05 -24.14
N GLU A 141 6.82 -31.78 -24.25
CA GLU A 141 6.25 -30.80 -25.20
C GLU A 141 6.78 -31.03 -26.63
N ASP A 142 8.06 -31.39 -26.75
CA ASP A 142 8.74 -31.59 -28.04
C ASP A 142 9.11 -33.08 -28.24
N PRO A 143 8.76 -33.70 -29.38
CA PRO A 143 9.04 -35.12 -29.65
C PRO A 143 10.44 -35.40 -30.21
N VAL A 144 11.26 -34.36 -30.42
CA VAL A 144 12.61 -34.46 -30.99
C VAL A 144 13.57 -33.65 -30.14
N LEU A 145 14.68 -34.27 -29.73
CA LEU A 145 15.80 -33.61 -29.06
C LEU A 145 16.75 -33.03 -30.11
N ILE A 146 16.90 -31.71 -30.12
CA ILE A 146 17.75 -30.98 -31.04
C ILE A 146 19.06 -30.65 -30.34
N ILE A 147 20.18 -31.12 -30.91
CA ILE A 147 21.53 -30.93 -30.35
C ILE A 147 22.38 -30.17 -31.37
N ASP A 148 22.89 -29.01 -30.96
CA ASP A 148 23.87 -28.23 -31.70
C ASP A 148 25.28 -28.54 -31.19
N LYS A 149 25.77 -29.73 -31.55
CA LYS A 149 27.07 -30.25 -31.09
C LYS A 149 28.25 -29.36 -31.48
N TYR A 150 28.11 -28.63 -32.59
CA TYR A 150 29.17 -27.81 -33.18
C TYR A 150 29.01 -26.32 -32.90
N ASP A 151 28.07 -25.91 -32.04
CA ASP A 151 27.72 -24.51 -31.76
C ASP A 151 27.44 -23.69 -33.05
N LEU A 152 26.87 -24.32 -34.08
CA LEU A 152 26.57 -23.70 -35.38
C LEU A 152 25.38 -22.73 -35.32
N LEU A 153 24.41 -23.01 -34.44
CA LEU A 153 23.27 -22.15 -34.16
C LEU A 153 23.59 -21.18 -33.01
N ARG A 154 24.35 -21.64 -32.02
CA ARG A 154 24.75 -20.87 -30.82
C ARG A 154 26.13 -20.23 -30.96
N GLY A 155 26.43 -19.62 -32.10
CA GLY A 155 27.65 -18.83 -32.28
C GLY A 155 27.79 -17.80 -31.15
N ASN A 156 28.82 -17.97 -30.31
CA ASN A 156 29.13 -17.11 -29.15
C ASN A 156 28.03 -17.00 -28.06
N GLY A 157 27.23 -18.04 -27.82
CA GLY A 157 26.34 -18.08 -26.66
C GLY A 157 25.12 -17.14 -26.74
N ALA A 158 24.73 -16.73 -27.94
CA ALA A 158 23.48 -16.03 -28.16
C ALA A 158 22.27 -16.98 -27.93
N PRO A 159 21.24 -16.55 -27.17
CA PRO A 159 20.01 -17.33 -26.98
C PRO A 159 19.23 -17.48 -28.29
N VAL A 160 18.42 -18.55 -28.38
CA VAL A 160 17.58 -18.86 -29.54
C VAL A 160 16.57 -17.73 -29.76
N PRO A 161 16.19 -17.37 -31.01
CA PRO A 161 15.28 -16.26 -31.28
C PRO A 161 13.96 -16.30 -30.49
N SER A 162 13.42 -17.48 -30.20
CA SER A 162 12.20 -17.65 -29.39
C SER A 162 12.38 -17.19 -27.94
N GLU A 163 13.47 -17.59 -27.27
CA GLU A 163 13.75 -17.16 -25.89
C GLU A 163 14.02 -15.65 -25.79
N SER A 164 14.59 -15.07 -26.85
CA SER A 164 14.82 -13.62 -26.93
C SER A 164 13.51 -12.86 -27.06
N ILE A 165 12.58 -13.38 -27.87
CA ILE A 165 11.25 -12.80 -28.02
C ILE A 165 10.46 -12.89 -26.71
N ASP A 166 10.48 -14.05 -26.05
CA ASP A 166 9.78 -14.24 -24.77
C ASP A 166 10.32 -13.28 -23.69
N ARG A 167 11.65 -13.13 -23.59
CA ARG A 167 12.27 -12.15 -22.68
C ARG A 167 11.90 -10.71 -23.02
N ILE A 168 11.80 -10.37 -24.30
CA ILE A 168 11.37 -9.02 -24.72
C ILE A 168 9.92 -8.79 -24.32
N ILE A 169 9.03 -9.77 -24.49
CA ILE A 169 7.63 -9.68 -24.07
C ILE A 169 7.55 -9.47 -22.55
N GLU A 170 8.25 -10.28 -21.77
CA GLU A 170 8.32 -10.13 -20.32
C GLU A 170 8.82 -8.73 -19.93
N GLN A 171 9.89 -8.25 -20.56
CA GLN A 171 10.42 -6.90 -20.32
C GLN A 171 9.40 -5.80 -20.67
N GLN A 172 8.68 -5.93 -21.79
CA GLN A 172 7.64 -4.97 -22.16
C GLN A 172 6.50 -4.95 -21.15
N THR A 173 6.03 -6.12 -20.69
CA THR A 173 4.99 -6.18 -19.66
C THR A 173 5.46 -5.54 -18.35
N LEU A 174 6.71 -5.76 -17.96
CA LEU A 174 7.29 -5.14 -16.77
C LEU A 174 7.38 -3.62 -16.94
N ILE A 175 7.82 -3.12 -18.10
CA ILE A 175 7.86 -1.69 -18.41
C ILE A 175 6.46 -1.07 -18.32
N GLU A 176 5.43 -1.69 -18.87
CA GLU A 176 4.05 -1.19 -18.79
C GLU A 176 3.56 -1.10 -17.34
N THR A 177 3.84 -2.11 -16.51
CA THR A 177 3.46 -2.09 -15.08
C THR A 177 4.17 -0.97 -14.32
N LEU A 178 5.48 -0.77 -14.59
CA LEU A 178 6.25 0.32 -13.98
C LEU A 178 5.75 1.69 -14.42
N GLN A 179 5.39 1.86 -15.70
CA GLN A 179 4.83 3.12 -16.21
C GLN A 179 3.49 3.47 -15.54
N ARG A 180 2.61 2.48 -15.34
CA ARG A 180 1.35 2.69 -14.61
C ARG A 180 1.59 3.10 -13.16
N ALA A 181 2.49 2.39 -12.46
CA ALA A 181 2.84 2.73 -11.09
C ALA A 181 3.43 4.15 -11.00
N LEU A 182 4.29 4.53 -11.94
CA LEU A 182 4.86 5.88 -12.00
C LEU A 182 3.77 6.94 -12.18
N TRP A 183 2.81 6.71 -13.06
CA TRP A 183 1.68 7.62 -13.26
C TRP A 183 0.80 7.77 -12.02
N GLU A 184 0.55 6.67 -11.30
CA GLU A 184 -0.19 6.70 -10.03
C GLU A 184 0.56 7.49 -8.96
N TYR A 185 1.90 7.32 -8.86
CA TYR A 185 2.72 8.10 -7.94
C TYR A 185 2.77 9.58 -8.31
N GLU A 186 2.89 9.95 -9.58
CA GLU A 186 2.84 11.34 -10.02
C GLU A 186 1.50 12.00 -9.68
N LYS A 187 0.40 11.28 -9.87
CA LYS A 187 -0.93 11.73 -9.48
C LYS A 187 -1.00 11.98 -7.98
N ALA A 188 -0.56 11.02 -7.16
CA ALA A 188 -0.54 11.16 -5.71
C ALA A 188 0.32 12.34 -5.25
N ILE A 189 1.49 12.55 -5.86
CA ILE A 189 2.36 13.70 -5.58
C ILE A 189 1.64 15.02 -5.87
N ASN A 190 0.91 15.12 -6.99
CA ASN A 190 0.17 16.33 -7.32
C ASN A 190 -0.97 16.58 -6.31
N ASP A 191 -1.68 15.54 -5.90
CA ASP A 191 -2.72 15.63 -4.85
C ASP A 191 -2.13 16.06 -3.50
N TYR A 192 -0.93 15.58 -3.15
CA TYR A 192 -0.24 16.04 -1.94
C TYR A 192 0.22 17.50 -2.05
N LYS A 193 0.71 17.94 -3.21
CA LYS A 193 1.08 19.35 -3.42
C LYS A 193 -0.13 20.28 -3.27
N THR A 194 -1.28 19.92 -3.81
CA THR A 194 -2.51 20.72 -3.66
C THR A 194 -2.97 20.76 -2.20
N ASN A 195 -2.91 19.62 -1.49
CA ASN A 195 -3.21 19.57 -0.06
C ASN A 195 -2.27 20.44 0.78
N ILE A 196 -0.96 20.43 0.49
CA ILE A 196 0.01 21.30 1.18
C ILE A 196 -0.34 22.76 0.96
N ALA A 197 -0.59 23.17 -0.28
CA ALA A 197 -0.97 24.55 -0.59
C ALA A 197 -2.26 24.99 0.15
N MET A 198 -3.26 24.09 0.24
CA MET A 198 -4.47 24.35 1.03
C MET A 198 -4.19 24.48 2.52
N LEU A 199 -3.31 23.64 3.08
CA LEU A 199 -2.93 23.70 4.49
C LEU A 199 -2.13 24.97 4.81
N GLU A 200 -1.22 25.38 3.94
CA GLU A 200 -0.48 26.64 4.05
C GLU A 200 -1.44 27.84 4.04
N ALA A 201 -2.41 27.86 3.12
CA ALA A 201 -3.44 28.90 3.07
C ALA A 201 -4.29 28.95 4.35
N ARG A 202 -4.67 27.78 4.90
CA ARG A 202 -5.38 27.69 6.18
C ARG A 202 -4.53 28.21 7.34
N ASN A 203 -3.25 27.86 7.38
CA ASN A 203 -2.33 28.31 8.42
C ASN A 203 -2.15 29.84 8.38
N ALA A 204 -1.94 30.41 7.18
CA ALA A 204 -1.90 31.86 7.00
C ALA A 204 -3.18 32.54 7.51
N LYS A 205 -4.35 31.96 7.25
CA LYS A 205 -5.62 32.51 7.75
C LYS A 205 -5.75 32.44 9.27
N LEU A 206 -5.28 31.35 9.87
CA LEU A 206 -5.26 31.21 11.33
C LEU A 206 -4.32 32.23 11.98
N GLN A 207 -3.14 32.47 11.41
CA GLN A 207 -2.22 33.50 11.88
C GLN A 207 -2.83 34.91 11.81
N GLU A 208 -3.54 35.21 10.73
CA GLU A 208 -4.29 36.48 10.60
C GLU A 208 -5.36 36.62 11.68
N LEU A 209 -6.12 35.56 11.97
CA LEU A 209 -7.12 35.55 13.03
C LEU A 209 -6.49 35.76 14.41
N ILE A 210 -5.37 35.09 14.70
CA ILE A 210 -4.62 35.26 15.96
C ILE A 210 -4.23 36.72 16.12
N ARG A 211 -3.61 37.32 15.10
CA ARG A 211 -3.23 38.74 15.13
C ARG A 211 -4.43 39.66 15.37
N SER A 212 -5.56 39.38 14.71
CA SER A 212 -6.79 40.15 14.92
C SER A 212 -7.31 40.04 16.37
N TYR A 213 -7.24 38.86 16.96
CA TYR A 213 -7.62 38.66 18.37
C TYR A 213 -6.65 39.35 19.33
N GLU A 214 -5.34 39.32 19.06
CA GLU A 214 -4.33 40.05 19.84
C GLU A 214 -4.61 41.55 19.83
N GLU A 215 -4.89 42.13 18.65
CA GLU A 215 -5.24 43.55 18.53
C GLU A 215 -6.52 43.91 19.31
N ARG A 216 -7.52 43.02 19.30
CA ARG A 216 -8.75 43.20 20.09
C ARG A 216 -8.47 43.13 21.59
N LEU A 217 -7.64 42.19 22.04
CA LEU A 217 -7.24 42.06 23.44
C LEU A 217 -6.48 43.28 23.93
N ILE A 218 -5.58 43.83 23.12
CA ILE A 218 -4.87 45.08 23.45
C ILE A 218 -5.87 46.23 23.62
N LYS A 219 -6.83 46.39 22.69
CA LYS A 219 -7.88 47.42 22.80
C LYS A 219 -8.70 47.26 24.08
N LEU A 220 -9.19 46.06 24.36
CA LEU A 220 -9.93 45.75 25.57
C LEU A 220 -9.10 46.04 26.83
N ALA A 221 -7.81 45.68 26.85
CA ALA A 221 -6.93 45.97 27.96
C ALA A 221 -6.75 47.49 28.17
N THR A 222 -6.63 48.27 27.10
CA THR A 222 -6.57 49.73 27.19
C THR A 222 -7.88 50.34 27.69
N GLU A 223 -9.04 49.84 27.25
CA GLU A 223 -10.36 50.28 27.72
C GLU A 223 -10.54 49.98 29.21
N VAL A 224 -10.19 48.76 29.65
CA VAL A 224 -10.24 48.37 31.07
C VAL A 224 -9.34 49.25 31.92
N THR A 225 -8.13 49.56 31.43
CA THR A 225 -7.20 50.45 32.14
C THR A 225 -7.76 51.87 32.23
N GLY A 226 -8.40 52.37 31.17
CA GLY A 226 -9.09 53.66 31.18
C GLY A 226 -10.23 53.72 32.20
N ILE A 227 -11.08 52.68 32.23
CA ILE A 227 -12.16 52.56 33.21
C ILE A 227 -11.60 52.53 34.65
N GLN A 228 -10.50 51.79 34.88
CA GLN A 228 -9.85 51.76 36.20
C GLN A 228 -9.37 53.15 36.64
N GLN A 229 -8.80 53.95 35.73
CA GLN A 229 -8.36 55.31 36.02
C GLN A 229 -9.53 56.25 36.32
N GLU A 230 -10.62 56.17 35.55
CA GLU A 230 -11.85 56.93 35.81
C GLU A 230 -12.43 56.57 37.18
N LEU A 231 -12.42 55.29 37.55
CA LEU A 231 -12.94 54.82 38.83
C LEU A 231 -12.09 55.32 40.00
N ILE A 232 -10.77 55.39 39.86
CA ILE A 232 -9.87 56.03 40.83
C ILE A 232 -10.21 57.52 40.98
N ARG A 233 -10.36 58.24 39.85
CA ARG A 233 -10.70 59.66 39.86
C ARG A 233 -12.05 59.94 40.53
N LEU A 234 -13.08 59.16 40.20
CA LEU A 234 -14.40 59.27 40.83
C LEU A 234 -14.34 58.97 42.33
N ARG A 235 -13.53 58.00 42.75
CA ARG A 235 -13.30 57.70 44.16
C ARG A 235 -12.65 58.89 44.89
N GLU A 236 -11.66 59.53 44.30
CA GLU A 236 -11.04 60.74 44.85
C GLU A 236 -12.03 61.89 44.95
N GLU A 237 -12.84 62.11 43.91
CA GLU A 237 -13.88 63.15 43.91
C GLU A 237 -14.91 62.91 45.03
N ILE A 238 -15.35 61.65 45.23
CA ILE A 238 -16.25 61.28 46.34
C ILE A 238 -15.59 61.60 47.69
N LEU A 239 -14.31 61.31 47.88
CA LEU A 239 -13.59 61.62 49.13
C LEU A 239 -13.54 63.12 49.40
N VAL A 240 -13.25 63.93 48.37
CA VAL A 240 -13.26 65.40 48.49
C VAL A 240 -14.67 65.90 48.83
N ARG A 241 -15.71 65.42 48.15
CA ARG A 241 -17.10 65.78 48.44
C ARG A 241 -17.54 65.37 49.84
N ALA A 242 -17.09 64.21 50.33
CA ALA A 242 -17.35 63.77 51.70
C ALA A 242 -16.72 64.72 52.73
N ALA A 243 -15.46 65.14 52.51
CA ALA A 243 -14.79 66.12 53.37
C ALA A 243 -15.46 67.51 53.32
N GLU A 244 -15.90 67.96 52.14
CA GLU A 244 -16.69 69.19 52.00
C GLU A 244 -17.99 69.09 52.81
N ALA A 245 -18.72 67.98 52.70
CA ALA A 245 -19.96 67.76 53.43
C ALA A 245 -19.75 67.76 54.95
N GLU A 246 -18.68 67.13 55.44
CA GLU A 246 -18.31 67.13 56.86
C GLU A 246 -18.00 68.55 57.36
N SER A 247 -17.23 69.34 56.59
CA SER A 247 -16.94 70.74 56.94
C SER A 247 -18.20 71.64 56.94
N LEU A 248 -19.13 71.38 56.02
CA LEU A 248 -20.43 72.07 55.98
C LEU A 248 -21.30 71.68 57.18
N GLU A 249 -21.23 70.43 57.63
CA GLU A 249 -21.93 70.00 58.83
C GLU A 249 -21.34 70.65 60.09
N GLU A 250 -20.02 70.74 60.21
CA GLU A 250 -19.35 71.47 61.31
C GLU A 250 -19.72 72.95 61.34
N THR A 251 -19.65 73.63 60.20
CA THR A 251 -20.03 75.05 60.10
C THR A 251 -21.50 75.26 60.43
N ARG A 252 -22.39 74.36 60.00
CA ARG A 252 -23.80 74.38 60.40
C ARG A 252 -23.99 74.22 61.91
N ARG A 253 -23.21 73.35 62.57
CA ARG A 253 -23.23 73.21 64.04
C ARG A 253 -22.80 74.51 64.71
N ARG A 254 -21.66 75.09 64.31
CA ARG A 254 -21.18 76.37 64.84
C ARG A 254 -22.19 77.51 64.66
N LEU A 255 -22.83 77.60 63.48
CA LEU A 255 -23.88 78.60 63.25
C LEU A 255 -25.09 78.38 64.15
N ARG A 256 -25.47 77.14 64.42
CA ARG A 256 -26.55 76.83 65.37
C ARG A 256 -26.15 77.28 66.78
N ASP A 257 -24.94 76.96 67.23
CA ASP A 257 -24.44 77.37 68.54
C ASP A 257 -24.44 78.91 68.67
N LEU A 258 -24.00 79.64 67.65
CA LEU A 258 -24.05 81.11 67.61
C LEU A 258 -25.49 81.67 67.62
N ILE A 259 -26.43 81.00 66.96
CA ILE A 259 -27.86 81.38 66.98
C ILE A 259 -28.43 81.17 68.39
N ASP A 260 -28.05 80.08 69.05
CA ASP A 260 -28.49 79.79 70.42
C ASP A 260 -27.92 80.83 71.39
N GLU A 261 -26.62 81.17 71.30
CA GLU A 261 -25.99 82.26 72.08
C GLU A 261 -26.64 83.63 71.82
N LEU A 262 -26.92 83.97 70.55
CA LEU A 262 -27.61 85.21 70.20
C LEU A 262 -29.04 85.24 70.76
N SER A 263 -29.73 84.09 70.74
CA SER A 263 -31.08 83.96 71.30
C SER A 263 -31.07 84.15 72.82
N GLU A 264 -30.06 83.61 73.52
CA GLU A 264 -29.84 83.86 74.94
C GLU A 264 -29.55 85.34 75.21
N MET A 265 -28.62 85.97 74.49
CA MET A 265 -28.33 87.40 74.65
C MET A 265 -29.56 88.29 74.39
N VAL A 266 -30.37 87.97 73.39
CA VAL A 266 -31.64 88.67 73.14
C VAL A 266 -32.61 88.46 74.30
N GLY A 267 -32.68 87.24 74.85
CA GLY A 267 -33.43 86.93 76.05
C GLY A 267 -32.98 87.75 77.26
N ASP A 268 -31.67 87.87 77.48
CA ASP A 268 -31.07 88.65 78.56
C ASP A 268 -31.34 90.15 78.39
N VAL A 269 -31.18 90.69 77.17
CA VAL A 269 -31.50 92.10 76.87
C VAL A 269 -33.00 92.37 77.07
N ALA A 270 -33.88 91.46 76.66
CA ALA A 270 -35.30 91.56 76.93
C ALA A 270 -35.60 91.52 78.44
N GLY A 271 -34.87 90.67 79.18
CA GLY A 271 -34.87 90.61 80.64
C GLY A 271 -34.50 91.96 81.25
N TRP A 272 -33.34 92.51 80.89
CA TRP A 272 -32.89 93.83 81.33
C TRP A 272 -33.87 94.94 80.95
N ALA A 273 -34.44 94.93 79.74
CA ALA A 273 -35.45 95.90 79.34
C ALA A 273 -36.71 95.80 80.23
N SER A 274 -37.12 94.59 80.61
CA SER A 274 -38.25 94.38 81.51
C SER A 274 -37.95 94.85 82.95
N GLU A 275 -36.73 94.62 83.44
CA GLU A 275 -36.26 95.10 84.74
C GLU A 275 -36.13 96.62 84.77
N LEU A 276 -35.59 97.22 83.70
CA LEU A 276 -35.45 98.66 83.54
C LEU A 276 -36.82 99.33 83.43
N LYS A 277 -37.78 98.72 82.72
CA LYS A 277 -39.19 99.16 82.71
C LYS A 277 -39.82 99.11 84.11
N ARG A 278 -39.60 98.02 84.86
CA ARG A 278 -40.04 97.93 86.26
C ARG A 278 -39.38 98.97 87.14
N ALA A 279 -38.08 99.20 87.01
CA ALA A 279 -37.34 100.20 87.78
C ALA A 279 -37.80 101.63 87.46
N VAL A 280 -38.12 101.92 86.19
CA VAL A 280 -38.73 103.18 85.77
C VAL A 280 -40.14 103.34 86.31
N GLU A 281 -40.97 102.29 86.29
CA GLU A 281 -42.31 102.33 86.91
C GLU A 281 -42.25 102.55 88.43
N VAL A 282 -41.30 101.91 89.12
CA VAL A 282 -41.07 102.11 90.56
C VAL A 282 -40.59 103.54 90.84
N LYS A 283 -39.60 104.05 90.09
CA LYS A 283 -39.15 105.44 90.22
C LYS A 283 -40.23 106.46 89.87
N ARG A 284 -41.08 106.16 88.88
CA ARG A 284 -42.21 107.02 88.53
C ARG A 284 -43.22 107.11 89.69
N ARG A 285 -43.47 106.00 90.39
CA ARG A 285 -44.27 105.98 91.62
C ARG A 285 -43.60 106.73 92.79
N GLU A 286 -42.26 106.74 92.88
CA GLU A 286 -41.53 107.55 93.87
C GLU A 286 -41.55 109.05 93.56
N VAL A 287 -41.58 109.44 92.27
CA VAL A 287 -41.68 110.84 91.86
C VAL A 287 -43.11 111.38 91.97
N GLU A 288 -44.14 110.54 91.79
CA GLU A 288 -45.55 110.89 92.00
C GLU A 288 -45.96 110.92 93.49
N SER A 289 -45.08 110.53 94.42
CA SER A 289 -45.29 110.56 95.89
C SER A 289 -44.49 111.63 96.64
N LYS A 290 -43.91 112.59 95.91
CA LYS A 290 -43.33 113.85 96.43
C LYS A 290 -44.10 115.04 95.90
#